data_AF-A0A177GCT2-F1
#
_entry.id   AF-A0A177GCT2-F1
#
_cell.length_a   1.000
_cell.length_b   1.000
_cell.length_c   1.000
_cell.angle_alpha   90.00
_cell.angle_beta   90.00
_cell.angle_gamma   90.00
#
_symmetry.space_group_name_H-M   'P 1'
#
loop_
_entity.id
_entity.type
_entity.pdbx_description
1 polymer ?
#
loop_
_entity_poly.entity_id
_entity_poly.type
_entity_poly.pdbx_seq_one_letter_code
_entity_poly.pdbx_strand_id
1 'polypeptide(L)'
;MTTALHYKLASNVVPRLTSTLKSIQAAKIQPPGRFGMSLEEQINMVGKVPGLEPILKTNGFTPREFVMSLTCVGLTGSLMNVPPGQATGSIPTPDAANVAILKSNPQELQELITVLRAEHQPAPAQ
;
A
#
# COMPACT_ATOMS: atom_id res chain seq x y z
N MET A 1 3.11 0.42 19.90
CA MET A 1 3.49 0.07 18.52
C MET A 1 2.22 -0.03 17.68
N THR A 2 1.96 0.94 16.80
CA THR A 2 0.78 0.91 15.92
C THR A 2 1.13 0.03 14.73
N THR A 3 0.68 -1.21 14.71
CA THR A 3 0.83 -2.09 13.53
C THR A 3 -0.04 -1.55 12.40
N ALA A 4 0.50 -1.55 11.18
CA ALA A 4 -0.25 -1.10 10.00
C ALA A 4 -1.60 -1.83 9.84
N LEU A 5 -1.71 -3.05 10.38
CA LEU A 5 -2.94 -3.84 10.37
C LEU A 5 -4.12 -3.17 11.12
N HIS A 6 -3.86 -2.40 12.18
CA HIS A 6 -4.87 -1.65 12.92
C HIS A 6 -4.97 -0.17 12.49
N TYR A 7 -4.27 0.21 11.43
CA TYR A 7 -4.38 1.56 10.88
C TYR A 7 -5.77 1.74 10.26
N LYS A 8 -6.50 2.78 10.66
CA LYS A 8 -7.82 3.06 10.08
C LYS A 8 -7.66 3.64 8.68
N LEU A 9 -8.10 2.87 7.69
CA LEU A 9 -8.11 3.32 6.31
C LEU A 9 -9.21 4.37 6.09
N ALA A 10 -8.90 5.39 5.31
CA ALA A 10 -9.91 6.28 4.77
C ALA A 10 -10.78 5.54 3.75
N SER A 11 -12.05 5.90 3.63
CA SER A 11 -12.99 5.27 2.69
C SER A 11 -12.54 5.38 1.23
N ASN A 12 -11.84 6.47 0.90
CA ASN A 12 -11.28 6.76 -0.41
C ASN A 12 -9.78 6.42 -0.52
N VAL A 13 -9.25 5.58 0.38
CA VAL A 13 -7.80 5.29 0.39
C VAL A 13 -7.34 4.57 -0.87
N VAL A 14 -8.17 3.66 -1.40
CA VAL A 14 -7.82 2.85 -2.58
C VAL A 14 -7.62 3.73 -3.82
N PRO A 15 -8.60 4.58 -4.23
CA PRO A 15 -8.40 5.47 -5.39
C PRO A 15 -7.21 6.41 -5.19
N ARG A 16 -7.04 6.93 -3.97
CA ARG A 16 -5.94 7.84 -3.65
C ARG A 16 -4.59 7.15 -3.79
N LEU A 17 -4.44 5.92 -3.27
CA LEU A 17 -3.21 5.13 -3.42
C LEU A 17 -2.92 4.85 -4.90
N THR A 18 -3.94 4.45 -5.67
CA THR A 18 -3.77 4.16 -7.10
C THR A 18 -3.35 5.39 -7.89
N SER A 19 -4.02 6.54 -7.68
CA SER A 19 -3.64 7.82 -8.28
C SER A 19 -2.22 8.24 -7.89
N THR A 20 -1.85 8.04 -6.63
CA THR A 20 -0.50 8.34 -6.13
C THR A 20 0.54 7.50 -6.85
N LEU A 21 0.35 6.18 -6.94
CA LEU A 21 1.28 5.27 -7.59
C LEU A 21 1.38 5.50 -9.11
N LYS A 22 0.27 5.83 -9.78
CA LYS A 22 0.28 6.26 -11.19
C LYS A 22 1.09 7.54 -11.38
N SER A 23 0.95 8.50 -10.45
CA SER A 23 1.72 9.76 -10.48
C SER A 23 3.22 9.53 -10.24
N ILE A 24 3.56 8.63 -9.32
CA ILE A 24 4.94 8.21 -9.03
C ILE A 24 5.58 7.58 -10.29
N GLN A 25 4.87 6.66 -10.94
CA GLN A 25 5.29 6.06 -12.21
C GLN A 25 5.49 7.10 -13.32
N ALA A 26 4.53 8.02 -13.49
CA ALA A 26 4.61 9.09 -14.48
C ALA A 26 5.82 10.01 -14.24
N ALA A 27 6.16 10.24 -12.96
CA ALA A 27 7.35 10.97 -12.55
C ALA A 27 8.65 10.14 -12.66
N LYS A 28 8.57 8.86 -13.05
CA LYS A 28 9.69 7.90 -13.08
C LYS A 28 10.41 7.79 -11.74
N ILE A 29 9.68 8.02 -10.65
CA ILE A 29 10.20 7.90 -9.31
C ILE A 29 10.08 6.44 -8.91
N GLN A 30 11.19 5.80 -8.57
CA GLN A 30 11.15 4.45 -8.03
C GLN A 30 10.83 4.54 -6.53
N PRO A 31 9.69 4.00 -6.07
CA PRO A 31 9.43 3.90 -4.65
C PRO A 31 10.47 2.98 -4.00
N PRO A 32 10.83 3.21 -2.73
CA PRO A 32 11.81 2.42 -2.02
C PRO A 32 11.31 0.98 -1.83
N GLY A 33 11.62 0.10 -2.77
CA GLY A 33 11.28 -1.32 -2.74
C GLY A 33 12.34 -2.13 -1.99
N ARG A 34 12.29 -2.14 -0.66
CA ARG A 34 13.04 -3.13 0.13
C ARG A 34 12.10 -3.88 1.06
N PHE A 35 11.75 -5.09 0.65
CA PHE A 35 11.13 -6.09 1.52
C PHE A 35 12.09 -6.42 2.68
N GLY A 36 11.59 -6.37 3.93
CA GLY A 36 12.37 -6.64 5.14
C GLY A 36 12.75 -5.42 5.98
N MET A 37 12.47 -4.19 5.53
CA MET A 37 12.64 -2.99 6.36
C MET A 37 11.52 -2.79 7.37
N SER A 38 11.87 -2.17 8.50
CA SER A 38 10.88 -1.75 9.49
C SER A 38 9.97 -0.66 8.92
N LEU A 39 8.73 -0.56 9.41
CA LEU A 39 7.77 0.45 8.95
C LEU A 39 8.33 1.87 9.06
N GLU A 40 9.05 2.18 10.15
CA GLU A 40 9.69 3.48 10.35
C GLU A 40 10.81 3.76 9.34
N GLU A 41 11.58 2.73 8.94
CA GLU A 41 12.60 2.88 7.91
C GLU A 41 11.97 3.13 6.55
N GLN A 42 10.87 2.44 6.22
CA GLN A 42 10.12 2.69 4.98
C GLN A 42 9.59 4.13 4.92
N ILE A 43 9.01 4.63 6.01
CA ILE A 43 8.51 6.02 6.10
C ILE A 43 9.65 7.01 5.88
N ASN A 44 10.79 6.79 6.53
CA ASN A 44 11.98 7.64 6.36
C ASN A 44 12.53 7.58 4.94
N MET A 45 12.54 6.42 4.30
CA MET A 45 12.98 6.29 2.91
C MET A 45 12.05 7.04 1.96
N VAL A 46 10.73 6.88 2.10
CA VAL A 46 9.73 7.59 1.30
C VAL A 46 9.89 9.11 1.45
N GLY A 47 10.12 9.61 2.67
CA GLY A 47 10.37 11.03 2.91
C GLY A 47 11.68 11.56 2.31
N LYS A 48 12.62 10.68 1.97
CA LYS A 48 13.92 11.05 1.36
C LYS A 48 13.93 10.95 -0.16
N VAL A 49 12.87 10.43 -0.78
CA VAL A 49 12.82 10.31 -2.25
C VAL A 49 12.59 11.68 -2.88
N PRO A 50 13.52 12.19 -3.71
CA PRO A 50 13.36 13.48 -4.35
C PRO A 50 12.16 13.46 -5.29
N GLY A 51 11.31 14.49 -5.20
CA GLY A 51 10.10 14.62 -6.03
C GLY A 51 8.88 13.82 -5.54
N LEU A 52 9.02 12.96 -4.52
CA LEU A 52 7.92 12.15 -4.02
C LEU A 52 6.97 12.93 -3.11
N GLU A 53 7.52 13.78 -2.23
CA GLU A 53 6.74 14.60 -1.30
C GLU A 53 5.61 15.42 -1.96
N PRO A 54 5.83 16.17 -3.06
CA PRO A 54 4.75 16.92 -3.71
C PRO A 54 3.66 16.02 -4.31
N ILE A 55 4.01 14.82 -4.80
CA ILE A 55 3.03 13.86 -5.32
C ILE A 55 2.16 13.32 -4.18
N LEU A 56 2.78 12.95 -3.06
CA LEU A 56 2.07 12.50 -1.87
C LEU A 56 1.11 13.59 -1.35
N LYS A 57 1.60 14.83 -1.20
CA LYS A 57 0.81 15.98 -0.76
C LYS A 57 -0.38 16.26 -1.69
N THR A 58 -0.18 16.19 -3.01
CA THR A 58 -1.25 16.38 -4.01
C THR A 58 -2.36 15.35 -3.87
N ASN A 59 -2.02 14.11 -3.50
CA ASN A 59 -2.97 13.04 -3.24
C ASN A 59 -3.44 12.98 -1.77
N GLY A 60 -3.10 14.00 -0.98
CA GLY A 60 -3.49 14.19 0.42
C GLY A 60 -2.77 13.29 1.42
N PHE A 61 -1.65 12.68 1.06
CA PHE A 61 -0.88 11.80 1.93
C PHE A 61 0.35 12.49 2.49
N THR A 62 0.65 12.20 3.75
CA THR A 62 2.01 12.30 4.27
C THR A 62 2.81 11.03 3.95
N PRO A 63 4.16 11.04 3.97
CA PRO A 63 4.99 9.85 3.80
C PRO A 63 4.58 8.71 4.74
N ARG A 64 4.25 9.06 5.99
CA ARG A 64 3.77 8.14 6.99
C ARG A 64 2.44 7.51 6.61
N GLU A 65 1.45 8.32 6.26
CA GLU A 65 0.12 7.81 5.90
C GLU A 65 0.15 6.97 4.64
N PHE A 66 0.96 7.35 3.65
CA PHE A 66 1.12 6.58 2.41
C PHE A 66 1.62 5.17 2.72
N VAL A 67 2.73 5.05 3.47
CA VAL A 67 3.28 3.74 3.84
C VAL A 67 2.29 2.96 4.71
N MET A 68 1.74 3.57 5.76
CA MET A 68 0.78 2.88 6.64
C MET A 68 -0.45 2.38 5.88
N SER A 69 -1.00 3.21 4.98
CA SER A 69 -2.15 2.85 4.15
C SER A 69 -1.82 1.72 3.18
N LEU A 70 -0.70 1.82 2.46
CA LEU A 70 -0.29 0.81 1.49
C LEU A 70 -0.02 -0.54 2.16
N THR A 71 0.71 -0.54 3.28
CA THR A 71 0.98 -1.76 4.06
C THR A 71 -0.32 -2.34 4.62
N CYS A 72 -1.22 -1.51 5.15
CA CYS A 72 -2.50 -1.95 5.68
C CYS A 72 -3.38 -2.59 4.61
N VAL A 73 -3.50 -1.95 3.44
CA VAL A 73 -4.25 -2.48 2.29
C VAL A 73 -3.63 -3.79 1.80
N GLY A 74 -2.31 -3.85 1.66
CA GLY A 74 -1.60 -5.07 1.23
C GLY A 74 -1.79 -6.24 2.19
N LEU A 75 -1.65 -6.00 3.50
CA LEU A 75 -1.88 -7.02 4.53
C LEU A 75 -3.33 -7.47 4.57
N THR A 76 -4.28 -6.53 4.60
CA THR A 76 -5.71 -6.82 4.63
C THR A 76 -6.13 -7.61 3.38
N GLY A 77 -5.69 -7.18 2.20
CA GLY A 77 -5.94 -7.87 0.94
C GLY A 77 -5.32 -9.27 0.90
N SER A 78 -4.10 -9.44 1.43
CA SER A 78 -3.47 -10.76 1.53
C SER A 78 -4.26 -11.68 2.46
N LEU A 79 -4.64 -11.19 3.65
CA LEU A 79 -5.42 -11.95 4.64
C LEU A 79 -6.82 -12.30 4.12
N MET A 80 -7.43 -11.44 3.32
CA MET A 80 -8.71 -11.73 2.64
C MET A 80 -8.62 -12.85 1.61
N ASN A 81 -7.43 -13.10 1.05
CA ASN A 81 -7.17 -14.17 0.09
C ASN A 81 -6.63 -15.45 0.74
N VAL A 82 -6.39 -15.48 2.06
CA VAL A 82 -5.96 -16.70 2.75
C VAL A 82 -7.14 -17.67 2.84
N PRO A 83 -7.01 -18.92 2.34
CA PRO A 83 -8.06 -19.92 2.44
C PRO A 83 -8.39 -20.24 3.91
N PRO A 84 -9.68 -20.34 4.28
CA PRO A 84 -10.06 -20.80 5.62
C PRO A 84 -9.53 -22.23 5.82
N GLY A 85 -8.61 -22.40 6.79
CA GLY A 85 -7.97 -23.68 7.09
C GLY A 85 -6.44 -23.72 6.90
N GLN A 86 -5.84 -22.74 6.21
CA GLN A 86 -4.38 -22.57 6.16
C GLN A 86 -3.81 -21.68 7.28
N ALA A 87 -4.67 -21.21 8.20
CA ALA A 87 -4.25 -20.42 9.35
C ALA A 87 -3.63 -21.32 10.44
N THR A 88 -2.39 -21.75 10.23
CA THR A 88 -1.61 -22.47 11.24
C THR A 88 -1.05 -21.47 12.26
N GLY A 89 -1.84 -21.11 13.27
CA GLY A 89 -1.46 -20.23 14.38
C GLY A 89 -2.22 -18.91 14.43
N SER A 90 -1.85 -18.03 15.38
CA SER A 90 -2.44 -16.70 15.64
C SER A 90 -2.24 -15.74 14.46
N ILE A 91 -2.90 -16.01 13.34
CA ILE A 91 -2.94 -15.10 12.20
C ILE A 91 -3.65 -13.82 12.67
N PRO A 92 -2.99 -12.66 12.57
CA PRO A 92 -3.57 -11.44 13.07
C PRO A 92 -4.78 -11.07 12.22
N THR A 93 -5.91 -10.82 12.86
CA THR A 93 -7.16 -10.52 12.19
C THR A 93 -7.13 -9.07 11.68
N PRO A 94 -7.42 -8.82 10.38
CA PRO A 94 -7.50 -7.46 9.89
C PRO A 94 -8.72 -6.75 10.48
N ASP A 95 -8.65 -5.42 10.56
CA ASP A 95 -9.78 -4.62 11.04
C ASP A 95 -11.00 -4.78 10.10
N ALA A 96 -12.18 -5.03 10.69
CA ALA A 96 -13.40 -5.28 9.92
C ALA A 96 -13.82 -4.08 9.05
N ALA A 97 -13.53 -2.85 9.48
CA ALA A 97 -13.81 -1.65 8.68
C ALA A 97 -12.89 -1.59 7.45
N ASN A 98 -11.61 -1.95 7.60
CA ASN A 98 -10.66 -2.02 6.49
C ASN A 98 -11.08 -3.09 5.48
N VAL A 99 -11.51 -4.27 5.96
CA VAL A 99 -12.04 -5.34 5.10
C VAL A 99 -13.28 -4.85 4.34
N ALA A 100 -14.20 -4.15 5.00
CA ALA A 100 -15.41 -3.62 4.37
C ALA A 100 -15.08 -2.59 3.27
N ILE A 101 -14.09 -1.71 3.49
CA ILE A 101 -13.62 -0.75 2.50
C ILE A 101 -13.07 -1.49 1.26
N LEU A 102 -12.20 -2.49 1.45
CA LEU A 102 -11.63 -3.23 0.32
C LEU A 102 -12.68 -4.06 -0.44
N LYS A 103 -13.60 -4.73 0.29
CA LYS A 103 -14.69 -5.50 -0.32
C LYS A 103 -15.68 -4.63 -1.09
N SER A 104 -15.91 -3.40 -0.65
CA SER A 104 -16.82 -2.47 -1.33
C SER A 104 -16.23 -1.89 -2.61
N ASN A 105 -14.92 -2.00 -2.82
CA ASN A 105 -14.21 -1.38 -3.95
C ASN A 105 -13.36 -2.40 -4.74
N PRO A 106 -13.96 -3.47 -5.29
CA PRO A 106 -13.21 -4.55 -5.93
C PRO A 106 -12.48 -4.09 -7.20
N GLN A 107 -13.09 -3.22 -8.01
CA GLN A 107 -12.47 -2.67 -9.23
C GLN A 107 -11.24 -1.82 -8.92
N GLU A 108 -11.36 -0.92 -7.94
CA GLU A 108 -10.27 -0.03 -7.51
C GLU A 108 -9.12 -0.83 -6.91
N LEU A 109 -9.44 -1.89 -6.14
CA LEU A 109 -8.44 -2.79 -5.59
C LEU A 109 -7.70 -3.55 -6.70
N GLN A 110 -8.41 -3.98 -7.73
CA GLN A 110 -7.80 -4.64 -8.89
C GLN A 110 -6.89 -3.68 -9.68
N GLU A 111 -7.29 -2.42 -9.81
CA GLU A 111 -6.46 -1.38 -10.41
C GLU A 111 -5.19 -1.13 -9.59
N LEU A 112 -5.32 -1.01 -8.27
CA LEU A 112 -4.20 -0.86 -7.34
C LEU A 112 -3.21 -2.02 -7.47
N ILE A 113 -3.70 -3.27 -7.48
CA ILE A 113 -2.86 -4.46 -7.67
C ILE A 113 -2.15 -4.43 -9.02
N THR A 114 -2.84 -4.01 -10.08
CA THR A 114 -2.26 -3.89 -11.42
C THR A 114 -1.11 -2.89 -11.44
N VAL A 115 -1.31 -1.72 -10.83
CA VAL A 115 -0.30 -0.68 -10.68
C VAL A 115 0.89 -1.16 -9.83
N LEU A 116 0.64 -1.85 -8.71
CA LEU A 116 1.69 -2.41 -7.86
C LEU A 116 2.48 -3.53 -8.53
N ARG A 117 1.85 -4.29 -9.42
CA ARG A 117 2.53 -5.31 -10.23
C ARG A 117 3.42 -4.68 -11.29
N ALA A 118 2.95 -3.61 -11.95
CA ALA A 118 3.75 -2.88 -12.94
C ALA A 118 5.03 -2.29 -12.32
N GLU A 119 4.95 -1.82 -11.07
CA GLU A 119 6.11 -1.35 -10.30
C GLU A 119 7.09 -2.47 -9.91
N HIS A 120 6.60 -3.70 -9.66
CA HIS A 120 7.44 -4.84 -9.28
C HIS A 120 8.08 -5.58 -10.46
N GLN A 121 7.67 -5.32 -11.70
CA GLN A 121 8.37 -5.86 -12.85
C GLN A 121 9.64 -5.04 -13.09
N PRO A 122 10.85 -5.59 -12.85
CA PRO A 122 12.05 -4.94 -13.35
C PRO A 122 11.89 -4.82 -14.86
N ALA A 123 12.18 -3.63 -15.41
CA ALA A 123 12.29 -3.46 -16.85
C ALA A 123 13.13 -4.61 -17.40
N PRO A 124 12.67 -5.34 -18.44
CA PRO A 124 13.50 -6.37 -19.05
C PRO A 124 14.81 -5.69 -19.46
N ALA A 125 15.93 -6.24 -18.97
CA ALA A 125 17.24 -5.86 -19.45
C ALA A 125 17.22 -6.05 -20.97
N GLN A 126 17.29 -4.94 -21.70
CA GLN A 126 17.57 -4.94 -23.13
C GLN A 126 19.04 -5.29 -23.36
#